data_AF-A0A1I0ELV7-F1
#
_entry.id   AF-A0A1I0ELV7-F1
#
_cell.length_a   1.000
_cell.length_b   1.000
_cell.length_c   1.000
_cell.angle_alpha   90.00
_cell.angle_beta   90.00
_cell.angle_gamma   90.00
#
_symmetry.space_group_name_H-M   'P 1'
#
loop_
_entity.id
_entity.type
_entity.pdbx_description
1 polymer ?
#
loop_
_entity_poly.entity_id
_entity_poly.type
_entity_poly.pdbx_seq_one_letter_code
_entity_poly.pdbx_strand_id
1 'polypeptide(L)'
;MTERITIRETVRIKLEESSDPEYREFHSRLLPGITGIMGVRTPVLRGIAKDLKKSGWQEYIKEVSGAWKEKGQGTDGVLYDEMIIWGLCICGGCRDWDTAREYVTAFVPAINNWAVCDIFCGSLKITGRYKEEVWQFIQPYFQSGGEYGLRFGTVMLLSHYTDRAYLEHALKLLDGVHHTGYYAKMAVAWALSVYFVKFPDQVMEYLKQSSLDDWTYNKALQKITESFRVDRETKKLVRQMRRGR
;
A
#
# COMPACT_ATOMS: atom_id res chain seq x y z
N MET A 1 -32.75 28.21 5.50
CA MET A 1 -32.39 26.85 5.95
C MET A 1 -30.90 26.75 5.85
N THR A 2 -30.18 26.67 6.98
CA THR A 2 -28.73 26.45 6.95
C THR A 2 -28.54 24.99 6.58
N GLU A 3 -28.05 24.70 5.37
CA GLU A 3 -27.67 23.33 4.99
C GLU A 3 -26.66 22.83 6.01
N ARG A 4 -26.94 21.66 6.59
CA ARG A 4 -26.06 21.04 7.57
C ARG A 4 -24.87 20.47 6.81
N ILE A 5 -23.68 21.04 7.05
CA ILE A 5 -22.42 20.59 6.46
C ILE A 5 -22.24 19.10 6.76
N THR A 6 -21.94 18.31 5.73
CA THR A 6 -21.66 16.87 5.82
C THR A 6 -20.34 16.59 6.55
N ILE A 7 -20.14 15.35 7.00
CA ILE A 7 -18.88 14.99 7.66
C ILE A 7 -17.71 15.05 6.68
N ARG A 8 -17.92 14.71 5.40
CA ARG A 8 -16.92 14.82 4.34
C ARG A 8 -16.56 16.27 4.03
N GLU A 9 -17.53 17.18 3.95
CA GLU A 9 -17.24 18.62 3.78
C GLU A 9 -16.45 19.17 4.96
N THR A 10 -16.77 18.75 6.18
CA THR A 10 -15.99 19.12 7.38
C THR A 10 -14.53 18.64 7.27
N VAL A 11 -14.29 17.45 6.71
CA VAL A 11 -12.93 16.95 6.44
C VAL A 11 -12.24 17.77 5.36
N ARG A 12 -12.94 18.16 4.29
CA ARG A 12 -12.38 18.99 3.21
C ARG A 12 -11.94 20.37 3.70
N ILE A 13 -12.73 21.01 4.56
CA ILE A 13 -12.35 22.28 5.20
C ILE A 13 -11.02 22.11 5.95
N LYS A 14 -10.88 21.06 6.77
CA LYS A 14 -9.63 20.78 7.49
C LYS A 14 -8.44 20.49 6.57
N LEU A 15 -8.68 19.82 5.44
CA LEU A 15 -7.65 19.58 4.43
C LEU A 15 -7.19 20.88 3.79
N GLU A 16 -8.12 21.78 3.49
CA GLU A 16 -7.85 23.08 2.88
C GLU A 16 -7.04 23.98 3.83
N GLU A 17 -7.45 24.05 5.10
CA GLU A 17 -6.71 24.76 6.18
C GLU A 17 -5.29 24.20 6.41
N SER A 18 -5.08 22.91 6.12
CA SER A 18 -3.80 22.22 6.32
C SER A 18 -2.98 22.06 5.04
N SER A 19 -3.43 22.64 3.93
CA SER A 19 -2.80 22.47 2.62
C SER A 19 -1.49 23.24 2.52
N ASP A 20 -0.49 22.61 1.90
CA ASP A 20 0.85 23.16 1.69
C ASP A 20 1.14 23.10 0.17
N PRO A 21 1.11 24.23 -0.55
CA PRO A 21 1.31 24.25 -2.01
C PRO A 21 2.68 23.73 -2.47
N GLU A 22 3.74 23.97 -1.70
CA GLU A 22 5.09 23.47 -2.01
C GLU A 22 5.14 21.95 -1.83
N TYR A 23 4.56 21.45 -0.73
CA TYR A 23 4.44 20.02 -0.51
C TYR A 23 3.54 19.35 -1.55
N ARG A 24 2.44 19.99 -1.96
CA ARG A 24 1.58 19.52 -3.06
C ARG A 24 2.38 19.35 -4.34
N GLU A 25 3.17 20.35 -4.74
CA GLU A 25 3.96 20.29 -5.97
C GLU A 25 4.99 19.16 -5.91
N PHE A 26 5.75 19.08 -4.81
CA PHE A 26 6.71 18.00 -4.58
C PHE A 26 6.04 16.62 -4.65
N HIS A 27 4.93 16.44 -3.93
CA HIS A 27 4.26 15.14 -3.81
C HIS A 27 3.56 14.73 -5.11
N SER A 28 3.05 15.68 -5.89
CA SER A 28 2.45 15.43 -7.21
C SER A 28 3.46 14.81 -8.19
N ARG A 29 4.74 15.22 -8.12
CA ARG A 29 5.81 14.62 -8.94
C ARG A 29 6.08 13.15 -8.60
N LEU A 30 5.75 12.71 -7.38
CA LEU A 30 5.89 11.32 -6.94
C LEU A 30 4.67 10.44 -7.32
N LEU A 31 3.57 11.07 -7.74
CA LEU A 31 2.30 10.42 -8.06
C LEU A 31 1.85 10.81 -9.48
N PRO A 32 2.60 10.40 -10.52
CA PRO A 32 2.26 10.75 -11.89
C PRO A 32 0.85 10.27 -12.26
N GLY A 33 0.06 11.15 -12.88
CA GLY A 33 -1.31 10.86 -13.28
C GLY A 33 -2.37 11.06 -12.19
N ILE A 34 -1.98 11.32 -10.95
CA ILE A 34 -2.93 11.58 -9.86
C ILE A 34 -3.27 13.08 -9.78
N THR A 35 -4.57 13.39 -9.82
CA THR A 35 -5.10 14.75 -9.65
C THR A 35 -5.80 14.88 -8.28
N GLY A 36 -6.34 16.06 -7.94
CA GLY A 36 -7.04 16.25 -6.67
C GLY A 36 -6.15 16.04 -5.43
N ILE A 37 -4.88 16.45 -5.50
CA ILE A 37 -3.95 16.45 -4.36
C ILE A 37 -4.04 17.81 -3.68
N MET A 38 -4.48 17.86 -2.42
CA MET A 38 -4.49 19.09 -1.62
C MET A 38 -3.08 19.44 -1.12
N GLY A 39 -2.26 18.42 -0.89
CA GLY A 39 -0.91 18.59 -0.35
C GLY A 39 -0.92 18.69 1.17
N VAL A 40 -1.60 17.77 1.84
CA VAL A 40 -1.62 17.69 3.30
C VAL A 40 -0.67 16.58 3.76
N ARG A 41 0.20 16.89 4.72
CA ARG A 41 1.21 15.94 5.19
C ARG A 41 0.56 14.76 5.94
N THR A 42 1.09 13.56 5.74
CA THR A 42 0.58 12.32 6.33
C THR A 42 0.31 12.37 7.85
N PRO A 43 1.14 13.03 8.70
CA PRO A 43 0.81 13.16 10.13
C PRO A 43 -0.52 13.88 10.39
N VAL A 44 -0.86 14.90 9.61
CA VAL A 44 -2.13 15.63 9.72
C VAL A 44 -3.29 14.74 9.27
N LEU A 45 -3.14 14.03 8.14
CA LEU A 45 -4.14 13.05 7.66
C LEU A 45 -4.43 11.97 8.72
N ARG A 46 -3.38 11.48 9.41
CA ARG A 46 -3.53 10.55 10.54
C ARG A 46 -4.26 11.20 11.72
N GLY A 47 -4.05 12.48 11.98
CA GLY A 47 -4.79 13.25 12.99
C GLY A 47 -6.28 13.33 12.67
N ILE A 48 -6.64 13.71 11.44
CA ILE A 48 -8.04 13.76 11.00
C ILE A 48 -8.70 12.38 11.11
N ALA A 49 -8.05 11.33 10.60
CA ALA A 49 -8.57 9.97 10.71
C ALA A 49 -8.71 9.52 12.17
N LYS A 50 -7.80 9.92 13.07
CA LYS A 50 -7.88 9.64 14.51
C LYS A 50 -9.12 10.28 15.13
N ASP A 51 -9.46 11.50 14.75
CA ASP A 51 -10.65 12.18 15.26
C ASP A 51 -11.94 11.56 14.71
N LEU A 52 -12.01 11.23 13.42
CA LEU A 52 -13.15 10.51 12.82
C LEU A 52 -13.42 9.17 13.51
N LYS A 53 -12.38 8.50 14.00
CA LYS A 53 -12.52 7.22 14.72
C LYS A 53 -13.13 7.37 16.11
N LYS A 54 -13.17 8.57 16.69
CA LYS A 54 -13.89 8.82 17.96
C LYS A 54 -15.40 8.76 17.73
N SER A 55 -15.86 9.34 16.63
CA SER A 55 -17.24 9.25 16.14
C SER A 55 -17.28 9.64 14.65
N GLY A 56 -18.05 8.91 13.85
CA GLY A 56 -18.35 9.28 12.47
C GLY A 56 -17.50 8.62 11.37
N TRP A 57 -16.50 7.79 11.69
CA TRP A 57 -15.68 7.15 10.65
C TRP A 57 -16.48 6.33 9.62
N GLN A 58 -17.55 5.63 10.05
CA GLN A 58 -18.40 4.86 9.13
C GLN A 58 -19.22 5.77 8.21
N GLU A 59 -19.75 6.87 8.76
CA GLU A 59 -20.48 7.89 8.00
C GLU A 59 -19.56 8.56 6.98
N TYR A 60 -18.35 8.94 7.39
CA TYR A 60 -17.34 9.47 6.49
C TYR A 60 -16.98 8.48 5.38
N ILE A 61 -16.78 7.20 5.71
CA ILE A 61 -16.53 6.16 4.70
C ILE A 61 -17.71 6.04 3.73
N LYS A 62 -18.94 6.09 4.22
CA LYS A 62 -20.14 6.03 3.37
C LYS A 62 -20.16 7.19 2.38
N GLU A 63 -19.91 8.42 2.84
CA GLU A 63 -19.89 9.61 1.97
C GLU A 63 -18.73 9.58 0.97
N VAL A 64 -17.50 9.31 1.42
CA VAL A 64 -16.32 9.30 0.53
C VAL A 64 -16.36 8.16 -0.48
N SER A 65 -16.84 6.97 -0.07
CA SER A 65 -16.99 5.84 -1.00
C SER A 65 -18.14 6.05 -1.99
N GLY A 66 -19.22 6.72 -1.58
CA GLY A 66 -20.30 7.15 -2.48
C GLY A 66 -19.78 8.12 -3.54
N ALA A 67 -19.04 9.15 -3.12
CA ALA A 67 -18.43 10.11 -4.03
C ALA A 67 -17.40 9.46 -4.97
N TRP A 68 -16.62 8.49 -4.49
CA TRP A 68 -15.70 7.72 -5.34
C TRP A 68 -16.44 6.90 -6.39
N LYS A 69 -17.57 6.26 -6.03
CA LYS A 69 -18.39 5.51 -7.00
C LYS A 69 -19.02 6.43 -8.06
N GLU A 70 -19.38 7.65 -7.68
CA GLU A 70 -20.00 8.62 -8.59
C GLU A 70 -18.99 9.26 -9.56
N LYS A 71 -17.83 9.69 -9.04
CA LYS A 71 -16.90 10.56 -9.79
C LYS A 71 -15.45 10.07 -9.83
N GLY A 72 -15.15 8.94 -9.20
CA GLY A 72 -13.79 8.41 -9.09
C GLY A 72 -12.87 9.28 -8.22
N GLN A 73 -11.57 9.03 -8.38
CA GLN A 73 -10.51 9.81 -7.73
C GLN A 73 -10.13 10.99 -8.64
N GLY A 74 -10.15 12.21 -8.09
CA GLY A 74 -9.73 13.42 -8.82
C GLY A 74 -10.22 14.71 -8.15
N THR A 75 -9.92 15.85 -8.78
CA THR A 75 -10.30 17.19 -8.28
C THR A 75 -11.80 17.33 -8.04
N ASP A 76 -12.62 16.85 -8.99
CA ASP A 76 -14.08 16.93 -8.91
C ASP A 76 -14.73 15.74 -8.17
N GLY A 77 -13.92 14.72 -7.83
CA GLY A 77 -14.34 13.47 -7.21
C GLY A 77 -13.80 13.35 -5.78
N VAL A 78 -13.09 12.26 -5.51
CA VAL A 78 -12.38 12.05 -4.23
C VAL A 78 -10.92 12.47 -4.34
N LEU A 79 -10.50 13.32 -3.41
CA LEU A 79 -9.14 13.84 -3.35
C LEU A 79 -8.18 12.72 -2.91
N TYR A 80 -6.91 12.80 -3.35
CA TYR A 80 -5.86 11.89 -2.91
C TYR A 80 -5.78 11.82 -1.36
N ASP A 81 -5.84 12.98 -0.70
CA ASP A 81 -5.78 13.10 0.74
C ASP A 81 -6.99 12.44 1.43
N GLU A 82 -8.18 12.51 0.83
CA GLU A 82 -9.39 11.82 1.29
C GLU A 82 -9.24 10.29 1.17
N MET A 83 -8.59 9.78 0.12
CA MET A 83 -8.31 8.35 -0.07
C MET A 83 -7.42 7.80 1.06
N ILE A 84 -6.42 8.59 1.48
CA ILE A 84 -5.57 8.24 2.63
C ILE A 84 -6.40 8.19 3.92
N ILE A 85 -7.25 9.19 4.17
CA ILE A 85 -8.09 9.23 5.36
C ILE A 85 -9.07 8.06 5.37
N TRP A 86 -9.69 7.73 4.22
CA TRP A 86 -10.58 6.57 4.07
C TRP A 86 -9.87 5.28 4.51
N GLY A 87 -8.70 4.99 3.94
CA GLY A 87 -7.91 3.81 4.34
C GLY A 87 -7.55 3.81 5.84
N LEU A 88 -7.16 4.96 6.39
CA LEU A 88 -6.80 5.09 7.82
C LEU A 88 -8.00 4.94 8.77
N CYS A 89 -9.20 5.32 8.33
CA CYS A 89 -10.46 5.07 9.04
C CYS A 89 -10.73 3.57 9.11
N ILE A 90 -10.61 2.83 8.01
CA ILE A 90 -10.75 1.36 8.01
C ILE A 90 -9.75 0.73 8.98
N CYS A 91 -8.46 1.09 8.85
CA CYS A 91 -7.38 0.48 9.61
C CYS A 91 -7.47 0.63 11.13
N GLY A 92 -8.16 1.66 11.63
CA GLY A 92 -8.30 1.90 13.07
C GLY A 92 -9.74 1.90 13.61
N GLY A 93 -10.75 1.90 12.73
CA GLY A 93 -12.16 1.90 13.10
C GLY A 93 -12.72 0.49 13.32
N CYS A 94 -12.26 -0.49 12.54
CA CYS A 94 -12.72 -1.88 12.65
C CYS A 94 -12.15 -2.57 13.89
N ARG A 95 -12.97 -3.37 14.58
CA ARG A 95 -12.59 -4.07 15.82
C ARG A 95 -12.38 -5.57 15.62
N ASP A 96 -13.05 -6.15 14.64
CA ASP A 96 -12.99 -7.54 14.21
C ASP A 96 -12.68 -7.63 12.71
N TRP A 97 -12.29 -8.82 12.26
CA TRP A 97 -11.92 -9.05 10.87
C TRP A 97 -13.10 -9.11 9.92
N ASP A 98 -14.26 -9.62 10.32
CA ASP A 98 -15.42 -9.72 9.42
C ASP A 98 -15.88 -8.33 8.96
N THR A 99 -15.99 -7.39 9.89
CA THR A 99 -16.24 -5.98 9.58
C THR A 99 -15.13 -5.38 8.72
N ALA A 100 -13.86 -5.62 9.09
CA ALA A 100 -12.73 -5.08 8.33
C ALA A 100 -12.69 -5.60 6.90
N ARG A 101 -12.99 -6.90 6.69
CA ARG A 101 -12.99 -7.56 5.39
C ARG A 101 -13.97 -6.88 4.43
N GLU A 102 -15.17 -6.52 4.88
CA GLU A 102 -16.15 -5.80 4.06
C GLU A 102 -15.59 -4.46 3.58
N TYR A 103 -15.06 -3.66 4.50
CA TYR A 103 -14.48 -2.35 4.16
C TYR A 103 -13.23 -2.46 3.28
N VAL A 104 -12.35 -3.42 3.55
CA VAL A 104 -11.14 -3.68 2.74
C VAL A 104 -11.54 -4.07 1.33
N THR A 105 -12.49 -5.00 1.19
CA THR A 105 -12.99 -5.47 -0.12
C THR A 105 -13.56 -4.32 -0.95
N ALA A 106 -14.30 -3.40 -0.31
CA ALA A 106 -14.83 -2.21 -0.98
C ALA A 106 -13.75 -1.15 -1.29
N PHE A 107 -12.67 -1.09 -0.52
CA PHE A 107 -11.63 -0.07 -0.64
C PHE A 107 -10.54 -0.42 -1.66
N VAL A 108 -10.13 -1.68 -1.75
CA VAL A 108 -9.02 -2.08 -2.64
C VAL A 108 -9.24 -1.66 -4.11
N PRO A 109 -10.45 -1.77 -4.71
CA PRO A 109 -10.70 -1.27 -6.06
C PRO A 109 -10.49 0.24 -6.24
N ALA A 110 -10.53 1.01 -5.16
CA ALA A 110 -10.29 2.46 -5.18
C ALA A 110 -8.80 2.83 -5.16
N ILE A 111 -7.91 1.89 -4.83
CA ILE A 111 -6.47 2.13 -4.79
C ILE A 111 -5.95 2.29 -6.23
N ASN A 112 -5.49 3.49 -6.55
CA ASN A 112 -4.95 3.84 -7.87
C ASN A 112 -3.53 4.41 -7.84
N ASN A 113 -2.86 4.38 -6.68
CA ASN A 113 -1.50 4.86 -6.54
C ASN A 113 -0.77 4.13 -5.40
N TRP A 114 0.56 4.17 -5.45
CA TRP A 114 1.41 3.44 -4.51
C TRP A 114 1.31 3.97 -3.06
N ALA A 115 1.17 5.28 -2.86
CA ALA A 115 1.18 5.85 -1.52
C ALA A 115 -0.07 5.48 -0.72
N VAL A 116 -1.25 5.49 -1.35
CA VAL A 116 -2.50 5.02 -0.72
C VAL A 116 -2.38 3.55 -0.35
N CYS A 117 -1.90 2.72 -1.27
CA CYS A 117 -1.70 1.28 -1.02
C CYS A 117 -0.79 1.05 0.19
N ASP A 118 0.39 1.67 0.20
CA ASP A 118 1.44 1.38 1.17
C ASP A 118 1.07 1.87 2.57
N ILE A 119 0.48 3.07 2.66
CA ILE A 119 0.00 3.63 3.93
C ILE A 119 -1.12 2.76 4.50
N PHE A 120 -2.04 2.29 3.66
CA PHE A 120 -3.14 1.42 4.08
C PHE A 120 -2.60 0.09 4.62
N CYS A 121 -1.84 -0.66 3.80
CA CYS A 121 -1.29 -1.96 4.17
C CYS A 121 -0.47 -1.88 5.46
N GLY A 122 0.44 -0.90 5.58
CA GLY A 122 1.26 -0.72 6.77
C GLY A 122 0.46 -0.34 8.02
N SER A 123 -0.71 0.28 7.86
CA SER A 123 -1.59 0.72 8.96
C SER A 123 -2.63 -0.32 9.36
N LEU A 124 -2.88 -1.37 8.58
CA LEU A 124 -3.90 -2.41 8.86
C LEU A 124 -3.45 -3.38 9.97
N LYS A 125 -3.30 -2.87 11.20
CA LYS A 125 -2.73 -3.61 12.35
C LYS A 125 -3.60 -4.76 12.85
N ILE A 126 -4.89 -4.78 12.50
CA ILE A 126 -5.79 -5.89 12.84
C ILE A 126 -5.31 -7.23 12.27
N THR A 127 -4.52 -7.20 11.18
CA THR A 127 -3.85 -8.36 10.59
C THR A 127 -3.02 -9.16 11.59
N GLY A 128 -2.42 -8.49 12.59
CA GLY A 128 -1.65 -9.20 13.61
C GLY A 128 -2.50 -10.14 14.48
N ARG A 129 -3.80 -9.87 14.63
CA ARG A 129 -4.74 -10.71 15.41
C ARG A 129 -5.45 -11.76 14.56
N TYR A 130 -5.67 -11.48 13.27
CA TYR A 130 -6.43 -12.35 12.34
C TYR A 130 -5.55 -12.76 11.16
N LYS A 131 -4.36 -13.25 11.50
CA LYS A 131 -3.26 -13.40 10.55
C LYS A 131 -3.58 -14.42 9.46
N GLU A 132 -4.22 -15.52 9.83
CA GLU A 132 -4.56 -16.58 8.87
C GLU A 132 -5.75 -16.19 7.99
N GLU A 133 -6.76 -15.54 8.57
CA GLU A 133 -7.94 -15.10 7.83
C GLU A 133 -7.60 -14.02 6.80
N VAL A 134 -6.69 -13.11 7.16
CA VAL A 134 -6.15 -12.11 6.24
C VAL A 134 -5.22 -12.76 5.21
N TRP A 135 -4.46 -13.79 5.59
CA TRP A 135 -3.59 -14.52 4.66
C TRP A 135 -4.41 -15.14 3.53
N GLN A 136 -5.48 -15.86 3.87
CA GLN A 136 -6.39 -16.44 2.89
C GLN A 136 -7.05 -15.36 2.02
N PHE A 137 -7.42 -14.22 2.62
CA PHE A 137 -8.03 -13.11 1.91
C PHE A 137 -7.11 -12.45 0.87
N ILE A 138 -5.80 -12.38 1.11
CA ILE A 138 -4.89 -11.69 0.18
C ILE A 138 -4.46 -12.57 -1.01
N GLN A 139 -4.56 -13.90 -0.93
CA GLN A 139 -4.09 -14.80 -1.99
C GLN A 139 -4.72 -14.54 -3.38
N PRO A 140 -6.04 -14.30 -3.51
CA PRO A 140 -6.66 -14.06 -4.82
C PRO A 140 -6.10 -12.85 -5.56
N TYR A 141 -5.54 -11.85 -4.85
CA TYR A 141 -5.01 -10.64 -5.49
C TYR A 141 -3.77 -10.92 -6.35
N PHE A 142 -3.02 -11.98 -6.07
CA PHE A 142 -1.88 -12.41 -6.90
C PHE A 142 -2.31 -13.01 -8.25
N GLN A 143 -3.59 -13.33 -8.41
CA GLN A 143 -4.18 -13.85 -9.64
C GLN A 143 -5.13 -12.85 -10.33
N SER A 144 -5.42 -11.72 -9.69
CA SER A 144 -6.45 -10.77 -10.14
C SER A 144 -6.14 -10.04 -11.46
N GLY A 145 -4.88 -10.05 -11.91
CA GLY A 145 -4.42 -9.34 -13.10
C GLY A 145 -4.36 -7.81 -12.95
N GLY A 146 -4.90 -7.23 -11.87
CA GLY A 146 -4.88 -5.79 -11.62
C GLY A 146 -3.61 -5.33 -10.92
N GLU A 147 -2.96 -4.28 -11.43
CA GLU A 147 -1.69 -3.78 -10.91
C GLU A 147 -1.73 -3.41 -9.41
N TYR A 148 -2.74 -2.64 -8.99
CA TYR A 148 -2.87 -2.20 -7.60
C TYR A 148 -3.45 -3.26 -6.66
N GLY A 149 -4.25 -4.21 -7.18
CA GLY A 149 -4.63 -5.40 -6.44
C GLY A 149 -3.40 -6.25 -6.10
N LEU A 150 -2.53 -6.47 -7.09
CA LEU A 150 -1.28 -7.19 -6.90
C LEU A 150 -0.34 -6.45 -5.93
N ARG A 151 -0.23 -5.13 -6.08
CA ARG A 151 0.54 -4.30 -5.13
C ARG A 151 -0.03 -4.43 -3.72
N PHE A 152 -1.35 -4.37 -3.55
CA PHE A 152 -2.00 -4.55 -2.25
C PHE A 152 -1.61 -5.88 -1.60
N GLY A 153 -1.77 -7.01 -2.31
CA GLY A 153 -1.35 -8.32 -1.80
C GLY A 153 0.14 -8.35 -1.44
N THR A 154 0.99 -7.83 -2.32
CA THR A 154 2.45 -7.81 -2.13
C THR A 154 2.88 -6.95 -0.94
N VAL A 155 2.27 -5.78 -0.74
CA VAL A 155 2.61 -4.87 0.36
C VAL A 155 2.01 -5.37 1.68
N MET A 156 0.91 -6.11 1.65
CA MET A 156 0.43 -6.87 2.81
C MET A 156 1.47 -7.91 3.26
N LEU A 157 2.09 -8.66 2.32
CA LEU A 157 3.15 -9.62 2.63
C LEU A 157 4.32 -8.96 3.37
N LEU A 158 4.91 -7.91 2.80
CA LEU A 158 6.09 -7.26 3.42
C LEU A 158 5.75 -6.55 4.74
N SER A 159 4.49 -6.16 4.94
CA SER A 159 4.04 -5.45 6.15
C SER A 159 3.75 -6.40 7.32
N HIS A 160 3.19 -7.60 7.07
CA HIS A 160 2.62 -8.44 8.13
C HIS A 160 3.09 -9.90 8.13
N TYR A 161 3.70 -10.39 7.05
CA TYR A 161 4.03 -11.82 6.86
C TYR A 161 5.54 -12.08 6.73
N THR A 162 6.36 -11.20 7.29
CA THR A 162 7.82 -11.29 7.24
C THR A 162 8.37 -12.12 8.41
N ASP A 163 7.85 -13.32 8.58
CA ASP A 163 8.23 -14.31 9.60
C ASP A 163 8.41 -15.70 8.98
N ARG A 164 9.02 -16.62 9.73
CA ARG A 164 9.46 -17.91 9.20
C ARG A 164 8.30 -18.80 8.74
N ALA A 165 7.12 -18.70 9.38
CA ALA A 165 5.98 -19.58 9.06
C ALA A 165 5.40 -19.30 7.66
N TYR A 166 5.47 -18.05 7.19
CA TYR A 166 4.92 -17.66 5.89
C TYR A 166 5.99 -17.50 4.80
N LEU A 167 7.29 -17.56 5.15
CA LEU A 167 8.41 -17.26 4.24
C LEU A 167 8.34 -18.01 2.90
N GLU A 168 8.27 -19.34 2.93
CA GLU A 168 8.31 -20.16 1.71
C GLU A 168 7.11 -19.89 0.80
N HIS A 169 5.92 -19.78 1.39
CA HIS A 169 4.70 -19.47 0.65
C HIS A 169 4.72 -18.05 0.09
N ALA A 170 5.22 -17.08 0.85
CA ALA A 170 5.36 -15.69 0.40
C ALA A 170 6.34 -15.59 -0.77
N LEU A 171 7.50 -16.27 -0.72
CA LEU A 171 8.44 -16.30 -1.84
C LEU A 171 7.82 -16.93 -3.08
N LYS A 172 7.04 -18.01 -2.93
CA LYS A 172 6.32 -18.63 -4.05
C LYS A 172 5.28 -17.69 -4.67
N LEU A 173 4.52 -16.97 -3.85
CA LEU A 173 3.56 -15.96 -4.32
C LEU A 173 4.26 -14.84 -5.09
N LEU A 174 5.38 -14.34 -4.58
CA LEU A 174 6.16 -13.28 -5.22
C LEU A 174 6.78 -13.74 -6.55
N ASP A 175 7.28 -14.98 -6.61
CA ASP A 175 7.89 -15.53 -7.83
C ASP A 175 6.88 -15.71 -8.96
N GLY A 176 5.64 -16.10 -8.62
CA GLY A 176 4.55 -16.26 -9.58
C GLY A 176 3.98 -14.95 -10.12
N VAL A 177 4.48 -13.78 -9.68
CA VAL A 177 4.03 -12.49 -10.20
C VAL A 177 4.67 -12.22 -11.55
N HIS A 178 3.88 -12.37 -12.61
CA HIS A 178 4.22 -11.95 -13.95
C HIS A 178 3.26 -10.85 -14.42
N HIS A 179 3.65 -9.60 -14.23
CA HIS A 179 2.81 -8.44 -14.56
C HIS A 179 3.65 -7.35 -15.25
N THR A 180 3.10 -6.63 -16.23
CA THR A 180 3.83 -5.60 -16.99
C THR A 180 3.89 -4.24 -16.28
N GLY A 181 2.88 -3.93 -15.47
CA GLY A 181 2.77 -2.70 -14.69
C GLY A 181 3.91 -2.44 -13.71
N TYR A 182 4.42 -1.21 -13.73
CA TYR A 182 5.58 -0.76 -12.97
C TYR A 182 5.42 -0.89 -11.45
N TYR A 183 4.27 -0.50 -10.90
CA TYR A 183 4.01 -0.48 -9.46
C TYR A 183 3.83 -1.88 -8.88
N ALA A 184 3.34 -2.83 -9.67
CA ALA A 184 3.31 -4.25 -9.32
C ALA A 184 4.74 -4.81 -9.22
N LYS A 185 5.55 -4.66 -10.29
CA LYS A 185 6.94 -5.11 -10.29
C LYS A 185 7.78 -4.46 -9.18
N MET A 186 7.60 -3.16 -8.96
CA MET A 186 8.29 -2.43 -7.89
C MET A 186 7.92 -2.96 -6.50
N ALA A 187 6.66 -3.33 -6.29
CA ALA A 187 6.22 -3.90 -5.01
C ALA A 187 6.92 -5.24 -4.74
N VAL A 188 7.01 -6.11 -5.74
CA VAL A 188 7.70 -7.42 -5.62
C VAL A 188 9.18 -7.22 -5.31
N ALA A 189 9.86 -6.36 -6.08
CA ALA A 189 11.26 -6.03 -5.85
C ALA A 189 11.52 -5.47 -4.44
N TRP A 190 10.62 -4.60 -3.96
CA TRP A 190 10.71 -4.07 -2.60
C TRP A 190 10.45 -5.15 -1.55
N ALA A 191 9.42 -5.97 -1.70
CA ALA A 191 9.12 -7.07 -0.79
C ALA A 191 10.32 -8.01 -0.63
N LEU A 192 10.92 -8.46 -1.74
CA LEU A 192 12.09 -9.33 -1.73
C LEU A 192 13.27 -8.72 -0.96
N SER A 193 13.49 -7.41 -1.09
CA SER A 193 14.53 -6.73 -0.30
C SER A 193 14.24 -6.74 1.21
N VAL A 194 12.97 -6.64 1.62
CA VAL A 194 12.56 -6.71 3.02
C VAL A 194 12.73 -8.14 3.56
N TYR A 195 12.33 -9.15 2.78
CA TYR A 195 12.54 -10.55 3.13
C TYR A 195 14.04 -10.87 3.22
N PHE A 196 14.86 -10.39 2.29
CA PHE A 196 16.31 -10.61 2.29
C PHE A 196 16.97 -10.09 3.57
N VAL A 197 16.56 -8.92 4.04
CA VAL A 197 17.06 -8.34 5.29
C VAL A 197 16.74 -9.22 6.52
N LYS A 198 15.66 -10.00 6.49
CA LYS A 198 15.28 -10.89 7.60
C LYS A 198 15.76 -12.33 7.43
N PHE A 199 15.87 -12.80 6.19
CA PHE A 199 16.13 -14.19 5.82
C PHE A 199 17.17 -14.24 4.67
N PRO A 200 18.39 -13.73 4.88
CA PRO A 200 19.36 -13.51 3.81
C PRO A 200 19.70 -14.80 3.08
N ASP A 201 19.92 -15.91 3.79
CA ASP A 201 20.30 -17.19 3.18
C ASP A 201 19.18 -17.77 2.32
N GLN A 202 17.95 -17.77 2.84
CA GLN A 202 16.78 -18.33 2.14
C GLN A 202 16.44 -17.51 0.89
N VAL A 203 16.48 -16.17 1.01
CA VAL A 203 16.17 -15.30 -0.13
C VAL A 203 17.32 -15.29 -1.14
N MET A 204 18.57 -15.42 -0.69
CA MET A 204 19.72 -15.61 -1.59
C MET A 204 19.55 -16.87 -2.44
N GLU A 205 19.17 -17.99 -1.81
CA GLU A 205 18.96 -19.24 -2.55
C GLU A 205 17.79 -19.14 -3.52
N TYR A 206 16.68 -18.54 -3.09
CA TYR A 206 15.55 -18.20 -3.95
C TYR A 206 16.00 -17.37 -5.18
N LEU A 207 16.77 -16.30 -4.98
CA LEU A 207 17.21 -15.41 -6.07
C LEU A 207 18.06 -16.14 -7.12
N LYS A 208 18.82 -17.17 -6.76
CA LYS A 208 19.59 -17.97 -7.74
C LYS A 208 18.68 -18.75 -8.69
N GLN A 209 17.47 -19.10 -8.24
CA GLN A 209 16.56 -20.00 -8.96
C GLN A 209 15.25 -19.31 -9.41
N SER A 210 15.05 -18.04 -9.02
CA SER A 210 13.80 -17.30 -9.26
C SER A 210 13.41 -17.18 -10.74
N SER A 211 12.11 -17.26 -11.00
CA SER A 211 11.50 -17.13 -12.33
C SER A 211 11.09 -15.69 -12.69
N LEU A 212 11.43 -14.72 -11.84
CA LEU A 212 11.19 -13.29 -12.07
C LEU A 212 11.75 -12.80 -13.40
N ASP A 213 11.04 -11.85 -14.03
CA ASP A 213 11.56 -11.12 -15.18
C ASP A 213 12.78 -10.28 -14.81
N ASP A 214 13.68 -10.06 -15.78
CA ASP A 214 14.96 -9.38 -15.58
C ASP A 214 14.83 -8.01 -14.92
N TRP A 215 13.77 -7.25 -15.23
CA TRP A 215 13.55 -5.94 -14.63
C TRP A 215 13.25 -6.08 -13.14
N THR A 216 12.28 -6.92 -12.76
CA THR A 216 11.87 -7.12 -11.36
C THR A 216 13.01 -7.72 -10.54
N TYR A 217 13.69 -8.70 -11.12
CA TYR A 217 14.87 -9.34 -10.52
C TYR A 217 15.98 -8.33 -10.23
N ASN A 218 16.44 -7.59 -11.25
CA ASN A 218 17.50 -6.59 -11.07
C ASN A 218 17.08 -5.47 -10.13
N LYS A 219 15.78 -5.11 -10.12
CA LYS A 219 15.25 -4.12 -9.18
C LYS A 219 15.29 -4.61 -7.73
N ALA A 220 15.03 -5.89 -7.50
CA ALA A 220 15.18 -6.51 -6.18
C ALA A 220 16.64 -6.46 -5.72
N LEU A 221 17.59 -6.83 -6.59
CA LEU A 221 19.03 -6.71 -6.29
C LEU A 221 19.42 -5.28 -5.95
N GLN A 222 18.94 -4.30 -6.72
CA GLN A 222 19.15 -2.87 -6.43
C GLN A 222 18.65 -2.52 -5.03
N LYS A 223 17.39 -2.83 -4.70
CA LYS A 223 16.77 -2.54 -3.40
C LYS A 223 17.53 -3.21 -2.23
N ILE A 224 18.01 -4.44 -2.42
CA ILE A 224 18.86 -5.13 -1.44
C ILE A 224 20.17 -4.35 -1.22
N THR A 225 20.81 -3.88 -2.29
CA THR A 225 22.09 -3.16 -2.18
C THR A 225 21.98 -1.73 -1.62
N GLU A 226 20.81 -1.10 -1.76
CA GLU A 226 20.50 0.21 -1.18
C GLU A 226 20.22 0.14 0.33
N SER A 227 19.84 -1.03 0.85
CA SER A 227 19.55 -1.21 2.27
C SER A 227 20.81 -1.04 3.13
N PHE A 228 20.75 -0.16 4.14
CA PHE A 228 21.80 -0.02 5.14
C PHE A 228 21.93 -1.24 6.07
N ARG A 229 20.95 -2.16 6.05
CA ARG A 229 20.91 -3.36 6.90
C ARG A 229 21.63 -4.56 6.28
N VAL A 230 22.17 -4.42 5.07
CA VAL A 230 22.93 -5.45 4.38
C VAL A 230 24.40 -5.04 4.38
N ASP A 231 25.29 -5.96 4.75
CA ASP A 231 26.73 -5.70 4.84
C ASP A 231 27.39 -5.55 3.46
N ARG A 232 28.63 -5.06 3.46
CA ARG A 232 29.36 -4.72 2.23
C ARG A 232 29.69 -5.95 1.38
N GLU A 233 30.03 -7.08 1.99
CA GLU A 233 30.42 -8.28 1.25
C GLU A 233 29.20 -8.94 0.60
N THR A 234 28.10 -9.04 1.33
CA THR A 234 26.82 -9.50 0.77
C THR A 234 26.38 -8.62 -0.40
N LYS A 235 26.52 -7.29 -0.29
CA LYS A 235 26.22 -6.37 -1.40
C LYS A 235 27.09 -6.59 -2.64
N LYS A 236 28.37 -6.96 -2.48
CA LYS A 236 29.23 -7.29 -3.63
C LYS A 236 28.72 -8.52 -4.35
N LEU A 237 28.36 -9.58 -3.61
CA LEU A 237 27.79 -10.81 -4.17
C LEU A 237 26.48 -10.52 -4.94
N VAL A 238 25.54 -9.81 -4.30
CA VAL A 238 24.25 -9.45 -4.91
C VAL A 238 24.42 -8.68 -6.21
N ARG A 239 25.40 -7.77 -6.30
CA ARG A 239 25.68 -7.02 -7.54
C ARG A 239 26.16 -7.89 -8.69
N GLN A 240 26.86 -8.98 -8.40
CA GLN A 240 27.37 -9.91 -9.41
C GLN A 240 26.26 -10.78 -10.02
N MET A 241 25.09 -10.84 -9.39
CA MET A 241 23.97 -11.69 -9.83
C MET A 241 23.11 -11.06 -10.94
N ARG A 242 23.37 -9.81 -11.36
CA ARG A 242 22.53 -9.11 -12.36
C ARG A 242 22.34 -9.93 -13.64
N ARG A 243 21.08 -9.99 -14.10
CA ARG A 243 20.66 -10.59 -15.38
C ARG A 243 20.58 -9.52 -16.46
N GLY A 244 20.77 -9.88 -17.73
CA GLY A 244 20.66 -8.96 -18.87
C GLY A 244 21.67 -7.81 -18.80
N ARG A 245 22.79 -7.93 -19.51
CA ARG A 245 23.74 -6.83 -19.69
C ARG A 245 23.21 -5.81 -20.68
#